data_AF-A0A3A9FAQ1-F1
#
_entry.id   AF-A0A3A9FAQ1-F1
#
_cell.length_a   1.000
_cell.length_b   1.000
_cell.length_c   1.000
_cell.angle_alpha   90.00
_cell.angle_beta   90.00
_cell.angle_gamma   90.00
#
_symmetry.space_group_name_H-M   'P 1'
#
loop_
_entity.id
_entity.type
_entity.pdbx_description
1 polymer ?
#
loop_
_entity_poly.entity_id
_entity_poly.type
_entity_poly.pdbx_seq_one_letter_code
_entity_poly.pdbx_strand_id
1 'polypeptide(L)' 'MFELNKTAFAEFLCQERKAKGYTQKKLAEKLFVSDKAVSKWERGVSHS' A
#
# COMPACT_ATOMS: atom_id res chain seq x y z
N MET A 1 2.02 -0.63 22.73
CA MET A 1 2.61 -0.26 21.42
C MET A 1 1.75 -0.94 20.37
N PHE A 2 1.08 -0.20 19.49
CA PHE A 2 0.27 -0.84 18.44
C PHE A 2 1.22 -1.45 17.41
N GLU A 3 1.43 -2.75 17.50
CA GLU A 3 2.13 -3.51 16.45
C GLU A 3 1.22 -3.54 15.22
N LEU A 4 1.44 -2.59 14.32
CA LEU A 4 0.87 -2.67 12.97
C LEU A 4 1.57 -3.84 12.27
N ASN A 5 0.87 -4.98 12.25
CA ASN A 5 1.30 -6.13 11.46
C ASN A 5 1.42 -5.70 9.99
N LYS A 6 2.67 -5.57 9.52
CA LYS A 6 2.98 -5.06 8.18
C LYS A 6 2.30 -5.88 7.09
N THR A 7 2.11 -7.18 7.32
CA THR A 7 1.40 -8.09 6.44
C THR A 7 -0.09 -7.75 6.37
N ALA A 8 -0.73 -7.57 7.53
CA ALA A 8 -2.15 -7.18 7.59
C ALA A 8 -2.41 -5.83 6.89
N PHE A 9 -1.52 -4.86 7.05
CA PHE A 9 -1.61 -3.58 6.33
C PHE A 9 -1.44 -3.75 4.81
N ALA A 10 -0.45 -4.54 4.39
CA ALA A 10 -0.21 -4.81 2.98
C ALA A 10 -1.41 -5.48 2.30
N GLU A 11 -2.00 -6.47 2.98
CA GLU A 11 -3.21 -7.17 2.52
C GLU A 11 -4.41 -6.24 2.43
N PHE A 12 -4.67 -5.46 3.49
CA PHE A 12 -5.75 -4.47 3.51
C PHE A 12 -5.61 -3.44 2.38
N LEU A 13 -4.42 -2.88 2.19
CA LEU A 13 -4.16 -1.88 1.15
C LEU A 13 -4.41 -2.46 -0.24
N CYS A 14 -3.94 -3.69 -0.49
CA CYS A 14 -4.11 -4.38 -1.77
C CYS A 14 -5.58 -4.70 -2.05
N GLN A 15 -6.32 -5.17 -1.04
CA GLN A 15 -7.76 -5.44 -1.15
C GLN A 15 -8.55 -4.16 -1.44
N GLU A 16 -8.36 -3.11 -0.66
CA GLU A 16 -9.04 -1.82 -0.86
C GLU A 16 -8.72 -1.21 -2.23
N ARG A 17 -7.45 -1.28 -2.66
CA ARG A 17 -7.04 -0.79 -3.97
C ARG A 17 -7.77 -1.52 -5.09
N LYS A 18 -7.84 -2.86 -5.02
CA LYS A 18 -8.53 -3.70 -6.01
C LYS A 18 -10.03 -3.49 -5.98
N ALA A 19 -10.64 -3.40 -4.79
CA ALA A 19 -12.07 -3.15 -4.61
C ALA A 19 -12.50 -1.83 -5.27
N LYS A 20 -11.63 -0.81 -5.24
CA LYS A 20 -11.85 0.49 -5.89
C LYS A 20 -11.39 0.55 -7.34
N GLY A 21 -10.90 -0.56 -7.91
CA GLY A 21 -10.42 -0.62 -9.30
C GLY A 21 -9.17 0.21 -9.59
N TYR A 22 -8.37 0.51 -8.57
CA TYR A 22 -7.19 1.37 -8.72
C TYR A 22 -5.95 0.56 -9.10
N THR A 23 -5.09 1.15 -9.95
CA THR A 23 -3.71 0.68 -10.12
C THR A 23 -2.84 1.24 -8.99
N GLN A 24 -1.65 0.68 -8.77
CA GLN A 24 -0.70 1.22 -7.78
C GLN A 24 -0.38 2.69 -8.06
N LYS A 25 -0.20 3.04 -9.35
CA LYS A 25 0.00 4.43 -9.80
C LYS A 25 -1.20 5.33 -9.44
N LYS A 26 -2.43 4.85 -9.69
CA LYS A 26 -3.63 5.64 -9.39
C LYS A 26 -3.82 5.89 -7.90
N LEU A 27 -3.50 4.90 -7.07
CA LEU A 27 -3.51 5.04 -5.63
C LEU A 27 -2.41 6.01 -5.15
N ALA A 28 -1.21 5.91 -5.73
CA ALA A 28 -0.09 6.79 -5.42
C ALA A 28 -0.38 8.26 -5.73
N GLU A 29 -0.98 8.55 -6.90
CA GLU A 29 -1.45 9.88 -7.27
C GLU A 29 -2.44 10.45 -6.24
N LYS A 30 -3.39 9.63 -5.76
CA LYS A 30 -4.39 10.05 -4.77
C LYS A 30 -3.81 10.30 -3.38
N LEU A 31 -2.75 9.56 -3.02
CA LEU A 31 -2.09 9.66 -1.72
C LEU A 31 -0.87 10.60 -1.74
N PHE A 32 -0.58 11.25 -2.87
CA PHE A 32 0.59 12.13 -3.06
C PHE A 32 1.93 11.44 -2.73
N VAL A 33 2.04 10.15 -3.08
CA VAL A 33 3.26 9.36 -2.93
C VAL A 33 3.72 8.80 -4.27
N SER A 34 4.91 8.18 -4.29
CA SER A 34 5.35 7.43 -5.46
C SER A 34 4.62 6.09 -5.57
N ASP A 35 4.42 5.63 -6.80
CA ASP A 35 3.96 4.27 -7.12
C ASP A 35 4.88 3.20 -6.50
N LYS A 36 6.20 3.49 -6.42
CA LYS A 36 7.18 2.66 -5.71
C LYS A 36 6.89 2.54 -4.21
N ALA A 37 6.40 3.60 -3.56
CA ALA A 37 6.01 3.55 -2.15
C ALA A 37 4.80 2.62 -1.94
N VAL A 38 3.78 2.74 -2.80
CA VAL A 38 2.62 1.84 -2.78
C VAL A 38 3.04 0.38 -3.01
N SER A 39 3.93 0.13 -3.98
CA SER A 39 4.49 -1.21 -4.22
C SER A 39 5.24 -1.77 -3.01
N LYS A 40 5.97 -0.93 -2.26
CA LYS A 40 6.67 -1.33 -1.04
C LYS A 40 5.70 -1.68 0.08
N TRP A 41 4.66 -0.87 0.28
CA TRP A 41 3.61 -1.12 1.25
C TRP A 41 2.87 -2.42 1.00
N GLU A 42 2.47 -2.68 -0.25
CA GLU A 42 1.77 -3.92 -0.63
C GLU A 42 2.65 -5.18 -0.52
N ARG A 43 3.98 -5.02 -0.44
CA ARG A 43 4.92 -6.13 -0.23
C ARG A 43 5.40 -6.25 1.22
N GLY A 44 4.97 -5.36 2.12
CA GLY A 44 5.43 -5.34 3.51
C GLY A 44 6.90 -4.94 3.72
N VAL A 45 7.60 -4.47 2.68
CA VAL A 45 9.01 -4.07 2.73
C VAL A 45 9.15 -2.56 2.90
N SER A 46 9.54 -2.13 4.10
CA SER A 46 9.98 -0.75 4.36
C SER A 46 11.50 -0.72 4.31
N HIS A 47 12.09 -0.44 3.15
CA HIS A 47 13.52 -0.05 3.12
C HIS A 47 13.61 1.43 3.47
N SER A 48 14.23 1.69 4.62
CA SER A 48 14.73 3.00 5.08
C SER A 48 15.66 3.61 4.05
#